data_AF-A0A4Z0V6I7-F1
#
_entry.id   AF-A0A4Z0V6I7-F1
#
_cell.length_a   1.000
_cell.length_b   1.000
_cell.length_c   1.000
_cell.angle_alpha   90.00
_cell.angle_beta   90.00
_cell.angle_gamma   90.00
#
_symmetry.space_group_name_H-M   'P 1'
#
loop_
_entity.id
_entity.type
_entity.pdbx_description
1 polymer ?
#
loop_
_entity_poly.entity_id
_entity_poly.type
_entity_poly.pdbx_seq_one_letter_code
_entity_poly.pdbx_strand_id
1 'polypeptide(L)'
;MKRYIIVILVLCLSGIPSMLGVLKANEHVTKEEDGREYRWHRHKPTYFVGRNGVFFDGRPIKDASPSSFRILGDGYAVDNWHVYYRGNVMAEAALSLEVLGYGYVKDAWNVFYDGRKIEGASAGTFSVISDWYAKDNWSVFFDGKKVDGASPGSFKVLRDGYAKDNWAVYYDGIKVKDASPDSFSCRRGGYAEDNWSTFYRGKKLD
;
A
#
# COMPACT_ATOMS: atom_id res chain seq x y z
N MET A 1 -55.17 15.45 -22.09
CA MET A 1 -56.43 15.75 -21.36
C MET A 1 -57.23 14.46 -21.22
N LYS A 2 -57.84 14.28 -20.04
CA LYS A 2 -58.79 13.23 -19.60
C LYS A 2 -58.17 11.92 -19.08
N ARG A 3 -58.53 11.67 -17.81
CA ARG A 3 -58.22 10.58 -16.90
C ARG A 3 -59.05 9.36 -17.25
N TYR A 4 -58.54 8.15 -16.99
CA TYR A 4 -59.38 7.00 -16.63
C TYR A 4 -58.72 6.22 -15.50
N ILE A 5 -59.43 6.18 -14.38
CA ILE A 5 -59.26 5.26 -13.26
C ILE A 5 -60.15 4.06 -13.58
N ILE A 6 -59.61 2.84 -13.50
CA ILE A 6 -60.43 1.64 -13.31
C ILE A 6 -59.92 0.91 -12.07
N VAL A 7 -60.87 0.80 -11.14
CA VAL A 7 -60.83 0.11 -9.85
C VAL A 7 -61.02 -1.38 -10.10
N ILE A 8 -60.22 -2.24 -9.47
CA ILE A 8 -60.65 -3.60 -9.15
C ILE A 8 -60.54 -3.76 -7.63
N LEU A 9 -61.69 -4.08 -7.05
CA LEU A 9 -61.97 -4.26 -5.63
C LEU A 9 -62.32 -5.73 -5.45
N VAL A 10 -61.56 -6.49 -4.65
CA VAL A 10 -62.10 -7.68 -3.97
C VAL A 10 -61.53 -7.76 -2.56
N LEU A 11 -62.47 -7.91 -1.63
CA LEU A 11 -62.41 -7.86 -0.19
C LEU A 11 -61.92 -9.18 0.42
N CYS A 12 -61.30 -9.13 1.60
CA CYS A 12 -61.84 -9.84 2.77
C CYS A 12 -61.20 -9.37 4.07
N LEU A 13 -62.06 -8.88 4.97
CA LEU A 13 -61.84 -8.62 6.38
C LEU A 13 -61.87 -9.95 7.15
N SER A 14 -60.96 -10.15 8.12
CA SER A 14 -61.32 -10.42 9.53
C SER A 14 -60.11 -10.84 10.39
N GLY A 15 -59.89 -10.10 11.49
CA GLY A 15 -59.37 -10.67 12.75
C GLY A 15 -57.90 -10.42 13.10
N ILE A 16 -57.66 -9.38 13.91
CA ILE A 16 -56.39 -9.11 14.62
C ILE A 16 -56.48 -9.75 16.03
N PRO A 17 -55.37 -10.17 16.65
CA PRO A 17 -55.00 -9.49 17.90
C PRO A 17 -53.50 -9.20 18.02
N SER A 18 -53.22 -7.96 18.44
CA SER A 18 -51.94 -7.47 18.96
C SER A 18 -51.61 -8.09 20.31
N MET A 19 -50.35 -8.41 20.59
CA MET A 19 -49.71 -8.10 21.89
C MET A 19 -48.21 -8.42 21.92
N LEU A 20 -47.49 -7.48 22.53
CA LEU A 20 -46.10 -7.47 23.00
C LEU A 20 -45.47 -8.84 23.30
N GLY A 21 -44.28 -9.06 22.75
CA GLY A 21 -43.35 -10.09 23.16
C GLY A 21 -41.92 -9.66 22.82
N VAL A 22 -41.25 -9.05 23.79
CA VAL A 22 -39.83 -8.67 23.76
C VAL A 22 -38.96 -9.92 23.56
N LEU A 23 -38.20 -9.97 22.47
CA LEU A 23 -36.93 -10.71 22.42
C LEU A 23 -35.92 -9.91 21.61
N LYS A 24 -34.93 -9.38 22.33
CA LYS A 24 -33.73 -8.71 21.82
C LYS A 24 -33.05 -9.60 20.78
N ALA A 25 -32.97 -9.14 19.54
CA ALA A 25 -31.98 -9.63 18.59
C ALA A 25 -30.71 -8.78 18.75
N ASN A 26 -29.60 -9.47 18.97
CA ASN A 26 -28.28 -8.89 19.24
C ASN A 26 -27.87 -7.87 18.18
N GLU A 27 -27.82 -6.59 18.54
CA GLU A 27 -26.99 -5.61 17.86
C GLU A 27 -25.52 -5.93 18.19
N HIS A 28 -24.84 -6.56 17.24
CA HIS A 28 -23.39 -6.50 17.20
C HIS A 28 -22.99 -5.09 16.77
N VAL A 29 -22.84 -4.22 17.77
CA VAL A 29 -22.11 -2.96 17.67
C VAL A 29 -20.63 -3.31 17.49
N THR A 30 -20.15 -3.35 16.25
CA THR A 30 -18.72 -3.22 15.98
C THR A 30 -18.40 -1.74 15.93
N LYS A 31 -17.70 -1.30 16.97
CA LYS A 31 -17.17 0.05 17.13
C LYS A 31 -16.41 0.49 15.88
N GLU A 32 -16.93 1.52 15.21
CA GLU A 32 -16.09 2.45 14.47
C GLU A 32 -15.24 3.23 15.49
N GLU A 33 -13.90 3.21 15.37
CA GLU A 33 -12.96 4.26 15.82
C GLU A 33 -11.48 3.83 15.64
N ASP A 34 -10.83 4.27 14.56
CA ASP A 34 -9.68 5.21 14.56
C ASP A 34 -9.26 5.36 13.09
N GLY A 35 -9.74 6.44 12.48
CA GLY A 35 -9.49 6.76 11.09
C GLY A 35 -8.03 7.13 10.84
N ARG A 36 -7.38 6.35 9.97
CA ARG A 36 -6.33 6.85 9.05
C ARG A 36 -6.50 6.23 7.68
N GLU A 37 -7.64 6.50 7.09
CA GLU A 37 -7.84 6.36 5.66
C GLU A 37 -7.08 7.53 5.00
N TYR A 38 -5.83 7.31 4.60
CA TYR A 38 -5.18 8.20 3.64
C TYR A 38 -5.93 8.03 2.32
N ARG A 39 -6.93 8.89 2.12
CA ARG A 39 -7.78 8.94 0.94
C ARG A 39 -6.98 9.31 -0.31
N TRP A 40 -6.38 8.30 -0.94
CA TRP A 40 -6.03 8.31 -2.36
C TRP A 40 -7.16 7.67 -3.16
N HIS A 41 -8.34 8.29 -3.16
CA HIS A 41 -9.37 7.97 -4.16
C HIS A 41 -9.17 8.87 -5.37
N ARG A 42 -8.35 8.42 -6.32
CA ARG A 42 -8.42 8.82 -7.74
C ARG A 42 -7.68 7.76 -8.56
N HIS A 43 -8.48 6.83 -9.11
CA HIS A 43 -8.10 5.66 -9.91
C HIS A 43 -6.95 4.83 -9.32
N LYS A 44 -7.23 3.69 -8.68
CA LYS A 44 -6.26 2.58 -8.76
C LYS A 44 -6.21 2.22 -10.24
N PRO A 45 -5.10 2.44 -10.97
CA PRO A 45 -5.04 1.98 -12.32
C PRO A 45 -4.98 0.45 -12.26
N THR A 46 -6.09 -0.17 -12.64
CA THR A 46 -6.24 -1.62 -12.59
C THR A 46 -5.91 -2.19 -13.95
N TYR A 47 -5.11 -3.25 -13.97
CA TYR A 47 -5.06 -4.11 -15.15
C TYR A 47 -6.44 -4.70 -15.40
N PHE A 48 -6.83 -4.78 -16.67
CA PHE A 48 -8.02 -5.48 -17.12
C PHE A 48 -7.60 -6.53 -18.14
N VAL A 49 -7.87 -7.80 -17.83
CA VAL A 49 -7.61 -8.92 -18.73
C VAL A 49 -8.91 -9.27 -19.44
N GLY A 50 -9.03 -8.88 -20.70
CA GLY A 50 -10.17 -9.18 -21.56
C GLY A 50 -9.91 -10.40 -22.44
N ARG A 51 -10.94 -10.83 -23.17
CA ARG A 51 -10.86 -12.00 -24.07
C ARG A 51 -9.81 -11.84 -25.18
N ASN A 52 -9.62 -10.61 -25.67
CA ASN A 52 -8.80 -10.31 -26.85
C ASN A 52 -7.63 -9.36 -26.54
N GLY A 53 -7.32 -9.11 -25.27
CA GLY A 53 -6.25 -8.18 -24.92
C GLY A 53 -6.18 -7.87 -23.43
N VAL A 54 -5.05 -7.30 -23.04
CA VAL A 54 -4.82 -6.78 -21.69
C VAL A 54 -4.73 -5.27 -21.75
N PHE A 55 -5.28 -4.59 -20.75
CA PHE A 55 -5.34 -3.14 -20.68
C PHE A 55 -4.85 -2.65 -19.32
N PHE A 56 -4.26 -1.45 -19.29
CA PHE A 56 -3.94 -0.72 -18.08
C PHE A 56 -4.50 0.69 -18.20
N ASP A 57 -5.36 1.09 -17.27
CA ASP A 57 -6.02 2.40 -17.28
C ASP A 57 -6.72 2.72 -18.62
N GLY A 58 -7.44 1.73 -19.15
CA GLY A 58 -8.15 1.81 -20.42
C GLY A 58 -7.27 1.74 -21.68
N ARG A 59 -5.94 1.72 -21.55
CA ARG A 59 -5.00 1.63 -22.67
C ARG A 59 -4.59 0.18 -22.93
N PRO A 60 -4.60 -0.31 -24.18
CA PRO A 60 -4.14 -1.65 -24.49
C PRO A 60 -2.64 -1.78 -24.23
N ILE A 61 -2.25 -2.89 -23.61
CA ILE A 61 -0.85 -3.31 -23.47
C ILE A 61 -0.53 -4.18 -24.67
N LYS A 62 0.33 -3.65 -25.54
CA LYS A 62 0.73 -4.35 -26.76
C LYS A 62 1.52 -5.61 -26.40
N ASP A 63 1.29 -6.68 -27.15
CA ASP A 63 2.01 -7.97 -27.05
C ASP A 63 1.83 -8.72 -25.72
N ALA A 64 0.98 -8.23 -24.81
CA ALA A 64 0.59 -8.93 -23.60
C ALA A 64 -0.27 -10.15 -23.93
N SER A 65 0.04 -11.29 -23.31
CA SER A 65 -0.67 -12.54 -23.50
C SER A 65 -1.83 -12.68 -22.50
N PRO A 66 -3.10 -12.46 -22.90
CA PRO A 66 -4.22 -12.46 -21.94
C PRO A 66 -4.44 -13.83 -21.28
N SER A 67 -4.07 -14.92 -21.97
CA SER A 67 -4.24 -16.29 -21.48
C SER A 67 -3.28 -16.67 -20.35
N SER A 68 -2.17 -15.95 -20.21
CA SER A 68 -1.16 -16.17 -19.15
C SER A 68 -0.98 -14.97 -18.22
N PHE A 69 -1.73 -13.88 -18.45
CA PHE A 69 -1.60 -12.65 -17.70
C PHE A 69 -2.07 -12.81 -16.25
N ARG A 70 -1.20 -12.48 -15.30
CA ARG A 70 -1.43 -12.55 -13.87
C ARG A 70 -1.10 -11.22 -13.23
N ILE A 71 -2.07 -10.64 -12.54
CA ILE A 71 -1.90 -9.41 -11.77
C ILE A 71 -1.32 -9.78 -10.41
N LEU A 72 -0.16 -9.20 -10.06
CA LEU A 72 0.55 -9.54 -8.82
C LEU A 72 0.30 -8.55 -7.67
N GLY A 73 -0.21 -7.34 -7.98
CA GLY A 73 -0.41 -6.27 -7.00
C GLY A 73 0.63 -5.16 -7.13
N ASP A 74 0.45 -4.04 -6.42
CA ASP A 74 1.37 -2.88 -6.43
C ASP A 74 1.74 -2.34 -7.83
N GLY A 75 0.85 -2.54 -8.82
CA GLY A 75 1.11 -2.15 -10.22
C GLY A 75 1.91 -3.16 -11.03
N TYR A 76 2.34 -4.27 -10.43
CA TYR A 76 3.01 -5.38 -11.10
C TYR A 76 2.02 -6.40 -11.68
N ALA A 77 2.39 -6.92 -12.85
CA ALA A 77 1.76 -8.06 -13.48
C ALA A 77 2.79 -8.84 -14.30
N VAL A 78 2.47 -10.07 -14.67
CA VAL A 78 3.33 -10.92 -15.50
C VAL A 78 2.49 -11.66 -16.53
N ASP A 79 3.10 -12.04 -17.64
CA ASP A 79 2.64 -13.14 -18.48
C ASP A 79 3.78 -14.15 -18.69
N ASN A 80 3.63 -15.10 -19.62
CA ASN A 80 4.69 -16.09 -19.88
C ASN A 80 6.00 -15.49 -20.41
N TRP A 81 6.00 -14.24 -20.88
CA TRP A 81 7.10 -13.63 -21.62
C TRP A 81 7.66 -12.39 -20.93
N HIS A 82 6.82 -11.62 -20.23
CA HIS A 82 7.18 -10.32 -19.68
C HIS A 82 6.69 -10.11 -18.26
N VAL A 83 7.44 -9.29 -17.53
CA VAL A 83 6.99 -8.59 -16.32
C VAL A 83 6.57 -7.19 -16.71
N TYR A 84 5.43 -6.75 -16.18
CA TYR A 84 4.85 -5.43 -16.42
C TYR A 84 4.80 -4.62 -15.14
N TYR A 85 5.11 -3.32 -15.24
CA TYR A 85 4.82 -2.33 -14.22
C TYR A 85 3.95 -1.22 -14.81
N ARG A 86 2.76 -1.05 -14.23
CA ARG A 86 1.75 -0.06 -14.66
C ARG A 86 1.54 -0.01 -16.19
N GLY A 87 1.39 -1.20 -16.80
CA GLY A 87 1.16 -1.35 -18.24
C GLY A 87 2.40 -1.29 -19.13
N ASN A 88 3.59 -1.04 -18.58
CA ASN A 88 4.85 -1.01 -19.33
C ASN A 88 5.66 -2.29 -19.09
N VAL A 89 6.30 -2.81 -20.13
CA VAL A 89 7.24 -3.93 -20.01
C VAL A 89 8.46 -3.48 -19.20
N MET A 90 8.76 -4.21 -18.13
CA MET A 90 9.87 -3.96 -17.22
C MET A 90 11.06 -4.86 -17.52
N ALA A 91 10.79 -6.15 -17.70
CA ALA A 91 11.78 -7.20 -17.88
C ALA A 91 11.13 -8.40 -18.58
N GLU A 92 11.95 -9.34 -19.06
CA GLU A 92 11.46 -10.66 -19.43
C GLU A 92 10.92 -11.39 -18.18
N ALA A 93 9.95 -12.28 -18.39
CA ALA A 93 9.30 -13.02 -17.32
C ALA A 93 10.34 -13.83 -16.52
N ALA A 94 10.63 -13.38 -15.31
CA ALA A 94 11.41 -14.17 -14.36
C ALA A 94 10.54 -15.32 -13.83
N LEU A 95 11.12 -16.51 -13.75
CA LEU A 95 10.43 -17.70 -13.24
C LEU A 95 9.98 -17.57 -11.77
N SER A 96 10.54 -16.62 -11.00
CA SER A 96 10.37 -16.52 -9.55
C SER A 96 10.21 -15.08 -9.04
N LEU A 97 9.35 -14.28 -9.67
CA LEU A 97 9.08 -12.92 -9.22
C LEU A 97 8.24 -12.92 -7.92
N GLU A 98 8.72 -12.24 -6.89
CA GLU A 98 8.10 -12.12 -5.57
C GLU A 98 7.77 -10.64 -5.26
N VAL A 99 6.48 -10.34 -5.10
CA VAL A 99 6.03 -9.00 -4.68
C VAL A 99 6.16 -8.89 -3.17
N LEU A 100 7.00 -7.96 -2.71
CA LEU A 100 7.30 -7.76 -1.30
C LEU A 100 6.39 -6.70 -0.64
N GLY A 101 5.69 -5.91 -1.47
CA GLY A 101 4.84 -4.81 -1.02
C GLY A 101 5.52 -3.44 -1.10
N TYR A 102 4.72 -2.39 -0.92
CA TYR A 102 5.17 -0.99 -0.97
C TYR A 102 5.85 -0.60 -2.30
N GLY A 103 5.56 -1.31 -3.39
CA GLY A 103 6.20 -1.09 -4.70
C GLY A 103 7.49 -1.89 -4.92
N TYR A 104 7.96 -2.64 -3.93
CA TYR A 104 9.12 -3.53 -4.06
C TYR A 104 8.73 -4.89 -4.61
N VAL A 105 9.55 -5.39 -5.53
CA VAL A 105 9.48 -6.73 -6.08
C VAL A 105 10.90 -7.26 -6.25
N LYS A 106 11.10 -8.57 -6.15
CA LYS A 106 12.40 -9.18 -6.44
C LYS A 106 12.27 -10.44 -7.28
N ASP A 107 13.33 -10.77 -8.02
CA ASP A 107 13.56 -12.10 -8.54
C ASP A 107 14.74 -12.75 -7.78
N ALA A 108 15.30 -13.85 -8.29
CA ALA A 108 16.42 -14.54 -7.66
C ALA A 108 17.72 -13.69 -7.57
N TRP A 109 17.86 -12.67 -8.41
CA TRP A 109 19.10 -11.92 -8.63
C TRP A 109 18.96 -10.42 -8.43
N ASN A 110 17.78 -9.86 -8.73
CA ASN A 110 17.53 -8.44 -8.79
C ASN A 110 16.39 -8.03 -7.87
N VAL A 111 16.48 -6.80 -7.38
CA VAL A 111 15.40 -6.12 -6.66
C VAL A 111 14.97 -4.93 -7.50
N PHE A 112 13.67 -4.68 -7.56
CA PHE A 112 13.07 -3.57 -8.28
C PHE A 112 12.14 -2.78 -7.36
N TYR A 113 12.04 -1.48 -7.62
CA TYR A 113 11.10 -0.55 -7.02
C TYR A 113 10.36 0.19 -8.13
N ASP A 114 9.03 0.17 -8.10
CA ASP A 114 8.17 0.83 -9.10
C ASP A 114 8.63 0.63 -10.56
N GLY A 115 8.97 -0.62 -10.90
CA GLY A 115 9.40 -1.00 -12.25
C GLY A 115 10.87 -0.68 -12.58
N ARG A 116 11.68 -0.25 -11.61
CA ARG A 116 13.09 0.10 -11.82
C ARG A 116 13.99 -0.75 -10.96
N LYS A 117 15.06 -1.29 -11.54
CA LYS A 117 16.07 -2.05 -10.80
C LYS A 117 16.76 -1.15 -9.77
N ILE A 118 16.91 -1.66 -8.55
CA ILE A 118 17.68 -1.04 -7.48
C ILE A 118 19.12 -1.52 -7.58
N GLU A 119 20.02 -0.65 -8.03
CA GLU A 119 21.43 -1.01 -8.18
C GLU A 119 22.11 -1.24 -6.82
N GLY A 120 22.88 -2.32 -6.73
CA GLY A 120 23.62 -2.71 -5.52
C GLY A 120 22.79 -3.40 -4.43
N ALA A 121 21.48 -3.61 -4.63
CA ALA A 121 20.65 -4.36 -3.69
C ALA A 121 20.90 -5.88 -3.78
N SER A 122 20.98 -6.55 -2.63
CA SER A 122 21.17 -8.00 -2.56
C SER A 122 19.84 -8.75 -2.45
N ALA A 123 19.32 -9.24 -3.59
CA ALA A 123 18.02 -9.93 -3.66
C ALA A 123 17.87 -11.10 -2.66
N GLY A 124 18.95 -11.85 -2.41
CA GLY A 124 18.95 -12.99 -1.49
C GLY A 124 18.71 -12.61 -0.02
N THR A 125 19.00 -11.38 0.38
CA THR A 125 18.82 -10.90 1.78
C THR A 125 17.88 -9.70 1.88
N PHE A 126 17.32 -9.27 0.74
CA PHE A 126 16.42 -8.13 0.68
C PHE A 126 15.08 -8.44 1.35
N SER A 127 14.64 -7.52 2.19
CA SER A 127 13.38 -7.57 2.93
C SER A 127 12.77 -6.18 3.05
N VAL A 128 11.46 -6.08 2.89
CA VAL A 128 10.70 -4.86 3.15
C VAL A 128 10.38 -4.79 4.65
N ILE A 129 10.54 -3.62 5.25
CA ILE A 129 10.28 -3.41 6.68
C ILE A 129 8.86 -2.84 6.83
N SER A 130 8.70 -1.53 6.61
CA SER A 130 7.44 -0.78 6.67
C SER A 130 7.69 0.66 6.21
N ASP A 131 6.63 1.45 5.99
CA ASP A 131 6.72 2.87 5.59
C ASP A 131 7.71 3.08 4.42
N TRP A 132 7.62 2.24 3.38
CA TRP A 132 8.50 2.24 2.20
C TRP A 132 10.00 2.00 2.46
N TYR A 133 10.39 1.74 3.71
CA TYR A 133 11.74 1.28 4.03
C TYR A 133 11.88 -0.22 3.75
N ALA A 134 13.04 -0.56 3.21
CA ALA A 134 13.50 -1.92 3.01
C ALA A 134 14.99 -2.00 3.37
N LYS A 135 15.51 -3.21 3.51
CA LYS A 135 16.94 -3.42 3.71
C LYS A 135 17.40 -4.75 3.15
N ASP A 136 18.69 -4.82 2.89
CA ASP A 136 19.42 -6.08 2.81
C ASP A 136 20.49 -6.13 3.92
N ASN A 137 21.40 -7.09 3.87
CA ASN A 137 22.47 -7.20 4.88
C ASN A 137 23.47 -6.03 4.88
N TRP A 138 23.51 -5.22 3.82
CA TRP A 138 24.56 -4.23 3.55
C TRP A 138 24.05 -2.79 3.46
N SER A 139 22.80 -2.60 3.05
CA SER A 139 22.20 -1.30 2.77
C SER A 139 20.76 -1.22 3.25
N VAL A 140 20.35 -0.01 3.62
CA VAL A 140 18.95 0.35 3.85
C VAL A 140 18.47 1.15 2.67
N PHE A 141 17.21 0.99 2.30
CA PHE A 141 16.57 1.64 1.17
C PHE A 141 15.26 2.29 1.62
N PHE A 142 14.92 3.41 0.97
CA PHE A 142 13.63 4.08 1.06
C PHE A 142 13.20 4.44 -0.36
N ASP A 143 11.97 4.09 -0.75
CA ASP A 143 11.44 4.44 -2.09
C ASP A 143 12.40 4.01 -3.24
N GLY A 144 13.00 2.82 -3.10
CA GLY A 144 13.96 2.28 -4.07
C GLY A 144 15.35 2.95 -4.07
N LYS A 145 15.61 3.90 -3.18
CA LYS A 145 16.90 4.61 -3.08
C LYS A 145 17.65 4.19 -1.83
N LYS A 146 18.97 4.06 -1.94
CA LYS A 146 19.83 3.79 -0.79
C LYS A 146 19.78 4.96 0.20
N VAL A 147 19.66 4.65 1.49
CA VAL A 147 19.71 5.60 2.60
C VAL A 147 21.18 5.75 3.03
N ASP A 148 21.74 6.94 2.81
CA ASP A 148 23.15 7.19 3.07
C ASP A 148 23.47 7.19 4.57
N GLY A 149 24.52 6.46 4.94
CA GLY A 149 25.00 6.36 6.32
C GLY A 149 24.19 5.43 7.24
N ALA A 150 23.09 4.85 6.74
CA ALA A 150 22.26 3.95 7.53
C ALA A 150 22.94 2.61 7.84
N SER A 151 22.78 2.13 9.07
CA SER A 151 23.28 0.84 9.53
C SER A 151 22.19 -0.24 9.49
N PRO A 152 22.18 -1.17 8.51
CA PRO A 152 21.10 -2.16 8.36
C PRO A 152 20.95 -3.10 9.57
N GLY A 153 22.05 -3.32 10.30
CA GLY A 153 22.08 -4.19 11.48
C GLY A 153 21.33 -3.62 12.68
N SER A 154 21.20 -2.30 12.78
CA SER A 154 20.48 -1.63 13.88
C SER A 154 19.27 -0.80 13.42
N PHE A 155 19.01 -0.76 12.12
CA PHE A 155 17.93 0.04 11.54
C PHE A 155 16.54 -0.41 12.01
N LYS A 156 15.74 0.55 12.46
CA LYS A 156 14.38 0.38 12.95
C LYS A 156 13.50 1.49 12.36
N VAL A 157 12.45 1.08 11.66
CA VAL A 157 11.39 2.02 11.27
C VAL A 157 10.56 2.33 12.52
N LEU A 158 10.26 3.62 12.71
CA LEU A 158 9.45 4.10 13.81
C LEU A 158 8.01 4.25 13.33
N ARG A 159 7.62 5.44 12.90
CA ARG A 159 6.29 5.76 12.38
C ARG A 159 6.34 7.04 11.56
N ASP A 160 5.29 7.26 10.78
CA ASP A 160 5.05 8.54 10.10
C ASP A 160 6.28 8.96 9.26
N GLY A 161 6.98 8.00 8.63
CA GLY A 161 8.18 8.23 7.80
C GLY A 161 9.51 8.28 8.57
N TYR A 162 9.47 8.35 9.89
CA TYR A 162 10.68 8.31 10.72
C TYR A 162 11.23 6.90 10.87
N ALA A 163 12.55 6.81 10.86
CA ALA A 163 13.31 5.63 11.20
C ALA A 163 14.59 6.03 11.95
N LYS A 164 15.26 5.08 12.58
CA LYS A 164 16.57 5.32 13.20
C LYS A 164 17.44 4.08 13.16
N ASP A 165 18.73 4.29 13.27
CA ASP A 165 19.70 3.27 13.68
C ASP A 165 20.37 3.72 14.99
N ASN A 166 21.45 3.07 15.40
CA ASN A 166 22.17 3.44 16.62
C ASN A 166 22.91 4.79 16.53
N TRP A 167 23.04 5.38 15.33
CA TRP A 167 23.89 6.54 15.08
C TRP A 167 23.14 7.77 14.55
N ALA A 168 21.98 7.56 13.95
CA ALA A 168 21.23 8.62 13.31
C ALA A 168 19.73 8.34 13.25
N VAL A 169 18.98 9.43 13.11
CA VAL A 169 17.55 9.42 12.81
C VAL A 169 17.38 9.81 11.35
N TYR A 170 16.39 9.21 10.70
CA TYR A 170 16.04 9.43 9.31
C TYR A 170 14.55 9.77 9.20
N TYR A 171 14.21 10.58 8.22
CA TYR A 171 12.84 10.88 7.81
C TYR A 171 12.77 10.73 6.29
N ASP A 172 11.90 9.84 5.80
CA ASP A 172 11.75 9.51 4.39
C ASP A 172 13.10 9.26 3.67
N GLY A 173 13.97 8.47 4.32
CA GLY A 173 15.30 8.13 3.82
C GLY A 173 16.36 9.23 3.93
N ILE A 174 16.05 10.39 4.51
CA ILE A 174 16.99 11.49 4.69
C ILE A 174 17.38 11.61 6.15
N LYS A 175 18.70 11.71 6.42
CA LYS A 175 19.21 11.91 7.78
C LYS A 175 18.69 13.22 8.38
N VAL A 176 18.06 13.13 9.55
CA VAL A 176 17.57 14.27 10.34
C VAL A 176 18.76 14.91 11.03
N LYS A 177 18.98 16.19 10.75
CA LYS A 177 20.10 16.94 11.33
C LYS A 177 19.86 17.20 12.82
N ASP A 178 20.92 17.10 13.61
CA ASP A 178 20.96 17.41 15.05
C ASP A 178 20.02 16.59 15.94
N ALA A 179 19.42 15.52 15.41
CA ALA A 179 18.57 14.60 16.18
C ALA A 179 19.41 13.58 16.95
N SER A 180 19.03 13.36 18.21
CA SER A 180 19.64 12.31 19.04
C SER A 180 18.89 10.98 18.90
N PRO A 181 19.48 9.93 18.28
CA PRO A 181 18.82 8.64 18.10
C PRO A 181 18.48 7.95 19.43
N ASP A 182 19.24 8.20 20.49
CA ASP A 182 19.08 7.55 21.80
C ASP A 182 17.79 7.98 22.51
N SER A 183 17.38 9.25 22.33
CA SER A 183 16.18 9.82 22.96
C SER A 183 15.05 10.12 21.98
N PHE A 184 15.24 9.83 20.69
CA PHE A 184 14.25 10.14 19.66
C PHE A 184 12.92 9.40 19.87
N SER A 185 11.82 10.15 19.90
CA SER A 185 10.46 9.65 20.09
C SER A 185 9.50 10.32 19.11
N CYS A 186 8.81 9.51 18.30
CA CYS A 186 7.80 10.03 17.38
C CYS A 186 6.48 10.32 18.09
N ARG A 187 5.86 11.44 17.73
CA ARG A 187 4.50 11.84 18.11
C ARG A 187 3.56 11.64 16.91
N ARG A 188 2.24 11.82 17.09
CA ARG A 188 1.28 11.71 15.97
C ARG A 188 1.43 12.93 15.03
N GLY A 189 1.18 12.72 13.74
CA GLY A 189 1.04 13.82 12.77
C GLY A 189 2.37 14.33 12.22
N GLY A 190 3.42 13.51 12.24
CA GLY A 190 4.75 13.88 11.74
C GLY A 190 5.61 14.70 12.71
N TYR A 191 5.12 14.96 13.91
CA TYR A 191 5.93 15.50 15.00
C TYR A 191 6.81 14.40 15.61
N ALA A 192 7.98 14.78 16.08
CA ALA A 192 8.85 13.96 16.89
C ALA A 192 9.65 14.85 17.85
N GLU A 193 10.25 14.27 18.86
CA GLU A 193 11.09 14.99 19.82
C GLU A 193 12.28 14.12 20.23
N ASP A 194 13.35 14.77 20.65
CA ASP A 194 14.38 14.18 21.48
C ASP A 194 14.52 15.00 22.77
N ASN A 195 15.52 14.73 23.61
CA ASN A 195 15.67 15.44 24.88
C ASN A 195 15.93 16.95 24.73
N TRP A 196 16.26 17.45 23.53
CA TRP A 196 16.71 18.83 23.31
C TRP A 196 15.87 19.60 22.30
N SER A 197 15.18 18.89 21.40
CA SER A 197 14.58 19.50 20.21
C SER A 197 13.25 18.83 19.86
N THR A 198 12.34 19.62 19.29
CA THR A 198 11.15 19.11 18.60
C THR A 198 11.41 19.13 17.10
N PHE A 199 10.85 18.17 16.38
CA PHE A 199 10.99 18.01 14.94
C PHE A 199 9.62 17.87 14.30
N TYR A 200 9.47 18.39 13.08
CA TYR A 200 8.33 18.17 12.22
C TYR A 200 8.80 17.71 10.85
N ARG A 201 8.40 16.50 10.46
CA ARG A 201 8.77 15.85 9.19
C ARG A 201 10.27 15.97 8.87
N GLY A 202 11.10 15.57 9.83
CA GLY A 202 12.56 15.56 9.71
C GLY A 202 13.25 16.93 9.81
N LYS A 203 12.51 18.01 10.10
CA LYS A 203 13.08 19.34 10.35
C LYS A 203 12.99 19.69 11.82
N LYS A 204 14.11 20.12 12.40
CA LYS A 204 14.12 20.70 13.75
C LYS A 204 13.28 21.98 13.77
N LEU A 205 12.49 22.15 14.83
CA LEU A 205 11.74 23.35 15.15
C LEU A 205 12.54 24.18 16.16
N ASP A 206 12.51 25.50 15.97
CA ASP A 206 13.13 26.49 16.86
C ASP A 206 12.14 27.00 17.91
#